data_AF-A0A7R9WBU8-F1
#
_entry.id   AF-A0A7R9WBU8-F1
#
_cell.length_a   1.000
_cell.length_b   1.000
_cell.length_c   1.000
_cell.angle_alpha   90.00
_cell.angle_beta   90.00
_cell.angle_gamma   90.00
#
_symmetry.space_group_name_H-M   'P 1'
#
loop_
_entity.id
_entity.type
_entity.pdbx_description
1 polymer ?
#
loop_
_entity_poly.entity_id
_entity_poly.type
_entity_poly.pdbx_seq_one_letter_code
_entity_poly.pdbx_strand_id
1 'polypeptide(L)'
;AQEAIDSGLVRIDPGWIDTHSGRRGMTLGEVGCGLSHVRAWRSIADELGPDPKKYAIVLEDDAHLSVDFPTRMGGIVESARENDADFVYLAYRLTELENERVQVDVNLQTCVPTWWTLAYMISGSAASRLASSSGAYLRSMIPIDEYLPLVLGTWTSHVDDSGRSGAQYSDLRLKCFTVRGEQLAT
;
A
#
# COMPACT_ATOMS: atom_id res chain seq x y z
N ALA A 1 12.32 -3.84 -15.38
CA ALA A 1 12.92 -2.92 -14.39
C ALA A 1 14.12 -2.18 -14.98
N GLN A 2 15.18 -2.86 -15.42
CA GLN A 2 16.37 -2.22 -16.00
C GLN A 2 16.04 -1.26 -17.16
N GLU A 3 15.25 -1.70 -18.14
CA GLU A 3 14.83 -0.85 -19.26
C GLU A 3 14.07 0.42 -18.82
N ALA A 4 13.29 0.34 -17.74
CA ALA A 4 12.56 1.50 -17.21
C ALA A 4 13.53 2.51 -16.57
N ILE A 5 14.62 2.04 -15.97
CA ILE A 5 15.69 2.89 -15.44
C ILE A 5 16.47 3.51 -16.61
N ASP A 6 16.90 2.70 -17.57
CA ASP A 6 17.73 3.14 -18.70
C ASP A 6 17.02 4.17 -19.59
N SER A 7 15.70 4.01 -19.78
CA SER A 7 14.87 4.96 -20.53
C SER A 7 14.55 6.24 -19.75
N GLY A 8 14.89 6.30 -18.46
CA GLY A 8 14.56 7.43 -17.58
C GLY A 8 13.10 7.50 -17.14
N LEU A 9 12.28 6.48 -17.44
CA LEU A 9 10.92 6.33 -16.93
C LEU A 9 10.91 6.24 -15.39
N VAL A 10 11.88 5.51 -14.84
CA VAL A 10 12.12 5.38 -13.40
C VAL A 10 13.41 6.09 -13.03
N ARG A 11 13.36 6.88 -11.96
CA ARG A 11 14.54 7.42 -11.28
C ARG A 11 14.45 7.05 -9.81
N ILE A 12 15.43 6.28 -9.34
CA ILE A 12 15.54 5.91 -7.93
C ILE A 12 15.92 7.17 -7.15
N ASP A 13 15.26 7.39 -6.00
CA ASP A 13 15.59 8.49 -5.10
C ASP A 13 17.06 8.33 -4.63
N PRO A 14 17.96 9.28 -4.96
CA PRO A 14 19.38 9.18 -4.60
C PRO A 14 19.63 9.33 -3.10
N GLY A 15 18.67 9.88 -2.35
CA GLY A 15 18.69 10.02 -0.90
C GLY A 15 18.15 8.79 -0.18
N TRP A 16 17.54 7.83 -0.89
CA TRP A 16 17.02 6.63 -0.27
C TRP A 16 18.13 5.68 0.20
N ILE A 17 18.01 5.26 1.46
CA ILE A 17 18.88 4.29 2.11
C ILE A 17 17.97 3.27 2.80
N ASP A 18 18.22 1.99 2.53
CA ASP A 18 17.62 0.87 3.25
C ASP A 18 18.11 0.91 4.71
N THR A 19 17.19 1.07 5.65
CA THR A 19 17.51 1.29 7.07
C THR A 19 17.92 0.02 7.78
N HIS A 20 17.57 -1.15 7.23
CA HIS A 20 17.96 -2.43 7.77
C HIS A 20 19.36 -2.83 7.31
N SER A 21 19.66 -2.66 6.02
CA SER A 21 20.93 -3.11 5.43
C SER A 21 21.99 -2.01 5.24
N GLY A 22 21.60 -0.74 5.33
CA GLY A 22 22.44 0.42 4.99
C GLY A 22 22.70 0.57 3.49
N ARG A 23 22.06 -0.25 2.64
CA ARG A 23 22.23 -0.22 1.18
C ARG A 23 21.69 1.06 0.59
N ARG A 24 22.43 1.61 -0.37
CA ARG A 24 21.98 2.73 -1.21
C ARG A 24 21.39 2.20 -2.51
N GLY A 25 20.25 2.77 -2.90
CA GLY A 25 19.57 2.45 -4.15
C GLY A 25 18.86 1.10 -4.13
N MET A 26 17.91 0.92 -5.05
CA MET A 26 16.99 -0.22 -5.08
C MET A 26 17.51 -1.40 -5.91
N THR A 27 17.10 -2.62 -5.56
CA THR A 27 17.26 -3.81 -6.39
C THR A 27 16.31 -3.73 -7.59
N LEU A 28 16.61 -4.49 -8.65
CA LEU A 28 15.70 -4.61 -9.79
C LEU A 28 14.35 -5.26 -9.41
N GLY A 29 14.34 -6.10 -8.37
CA GLY A 29 13.13 -6.69 -7.80
C GLY A 29 12.23 -5.62 -7.17
N GLU A 30 12.79 -4.77 -6.31
CA GLU A 30 12.05 -3.65 -5.68
C GLU A 30 11.49 -2.68 -6.73
N VAL A 31 12.28 -2.35 -7.76
CA VAL A 31 11.82 -1.51 -8.88
C VAL A 31 10.71 -2.21 -9.67
N GLY A 32 10.85 -3.52 -9.91
CA GLY A 32 9.85 -4.33 -10.57
C GLY A 32 8.53 -4.36 -9.80
N CYS A 33 8.58 -4.56 -8.49
CA CYS A 33 7.44 -4.55 -7.58
C CYS A 33 6.69 -3.21 -7.65
N GLY A 34 7.39 -2.08 -7.47
CA GLY A 34 6.79 -0.75 -7.57
C GLY A 34 6.12 -0.49 -8.93
N LEU A 35 6.76 -0.89 -10.04
CA LEU A 35 6.16 -0.79 -11.37
C LEU A 35 4.91 -1.65 -11.53
N SER A 36 4.90 -2.86 -10.96
CA SER A 36 3.74 -3.76 -10.99
C SER A 36 2.54 -3.18 -10.23
N HIS A 37 2.74 -2.60 -9.04
CA HIS A 37 1.65 -1.92 -8.34
C HIS A 37 1.14 -0.69 -9.09
N VAL A 38 2.02 0.12 -9.67
CA VAL A 38 1.58 1.27 -10.50
C VAL A 38 0.71 0.80 -11.68
N ARG A 39 1.05 -0.33 -12.32
CA ARG A 39 0.21 -0.92 -13.37
C ARG A 39 -1.12 -1.41 -12.82
N ALA A 40 -1.12 -2.10 -11.67
CA ALA A 40 -2.33 -2.56 -11.03
C ALA A 40 -3.29 -1.39 -10.71
N TRP A 41 -2.79 -0.30 -10.11
CA TRP A 41 -3.61 0.87 -9.80
C TRP A 41 -4.21 1.52 -11.04
N ARG A 42 -3.47 1.59 -12.15
CA ARG A 42 -3.99 2.09 -13.43
C ARG A 42 -5.11 1.19 -13.96
N SER A 43 -4.89 -0.13 -13.99
CA SER A 43 -5.93 -1.09 -14.43
C SER A 43 -7.20 -0.97 -13.58
N ILE A 44 -7.04 -0.91 -12.25
CA ILE A 44 -8.17 -0.77 -11.33
C ILE A 44 -8.88 0.57 -11.53
N ALA A 45 -8.14 1.66 -11.73
CA ALA A 45 -8.72 2.98 -12.02
C ALA A 45 -9.50 2.99 -13.34
N ASP A 46 -9.00 2.32 -14.38
CA ASP A 46 -9.66 2.21 -15.68
C ASP A 46 -10.94 1.35 -15.59
N GLU A 47 -10.91 0.26 -14.82
CA GLU A 47 -12.05 -0.67 -14.67
C GLU A 47 -13.13 -0.18 -13.71
N LEU A 48 -12.74 0.35 -12.55
CA LEU A 48 -13.67 0.74 -11.50
C LEU A 48 -14.04 2.23 -11.57
N GLY A 49 -13.22 3.06 -12.21
CA GLY A 49 -13.32 4.51 -12.15
C GLY A 49 -13.02 5.06 -10.74
N PRO A 50 -13.21 6.36 -10.51
CA PRO A 50 -12.99 7.00 -9.21
C PRO A 50 -14.13 6.72 -8.21
N ASP A 51 -14.74 5.53 -8.24
CA ASP A 51 -15.86 5.15 -7.37
C ASP A 51 -15.34 4.70 -5.98
N PRO A 52 -15.67 5.42 -4.89
CA PRO A 52 -15.20 5.07 -3.55
C PRO A 52 -15.90 3.85 -2.94
N LYS A 53 -16.96 3.32 -3.56
CA LYS A 53 -17.72 2.16 -3.05
C LYS A 53 -17.41 0.85 -3.79
N LYS A 54 -16.61 0.91 -4.86
CA LYS A 54 -16.08 -0.26 -5.56
C LYS A 54 -14.65 -0.53 -5.14
N TYR A 55 -14.33 -1.80 -4.99
CA TYR A 55 -13.04 -2.26 -4.51
C TYR A 55 -12.45 -3.31 -5.43
N ALA A 56 -11.13 -3.29 -5.55
CA ALA A 56 -10.33 -4.38 -6.11
C ALA A 56 -9.48 -5.01 -5.00
N ILE A 57 -9.17 -6.29 -5.16
CA ILE A 57 -8.20 -7.01 -4.34
C ILE A 57 -6.92 -7.14 -5.15
N VAL A 58 -5.79 -6.76 -4.55
CA VAL A 58 -4.46 -6.95 -5.12
C VAL A 58 -3.75 -8.00 -4.30
N LEU A 59 -3.23 -9.03 -4.98
CA LEU A 59 -2.46 -10.14 -4.41
C LEU A 59 -1.16 -10.24 -5.20
N GLU A 60 -0.03 -10.33 -4.50
CA GLU A 60 1.24 -10.75 -5.10
C GLU A 60 1.18 -12.24 -5.46
N ASP A 61 2.06 -12.68 -6.37
CA ASP A 61 2.04 -14.03 -6.96
C ASP A 61 2.47 -15.14 -5.99
N ASP A 62 3.12 -14.77 -4.89
CA ASP A 62 3.55 -15.64 -3.81
C ASP A 62 2.63 -15.63 -2.59
N ALA A 63 1.49 -14.93 -2.66
CA ALA A 63 0.52 -14.87 -1.57
C ALA A 63 -0.19 -16.23 -1.35
N HIS A 64 -0.11 -16.76 -0.12
CA HIS A 64 -0.87 -17.94 0.29
C HIS A 64 -2.12 -17.51 1.04
N LEU A 65 -3.29 -17.70 0.43
CA LEU A 65 -4.56 -17.27 1.01
C LEU A 65 -5.03 -18.20 2.14
N SER A 66 -5.67 -17.62 3.15
CA SER A 66 -6.35 -18.38 4.19
C SER A 66 -7.52 -19.19 3.62
N VAL A 67 -7.84 -20.31 4.26
CA VAL A 67 -8.95 -21.18 3.83
C VAL A 67 -10.29 -20.45 3.83
N ASP A 68 -10.46 -19.50 4.76
CA ASP A 68 -11.65 -18.69 4.92
C ASP A 68 -11.60 -17.36 4.14
N PHE A 69 -10.62 -17.15 3.26
CA PHE A 69 -10.50 -15.93 2.46
C PHE A 69 -11.80 -15.60 1.72
N PRO A 70 -12.41 -16.51 0.93
CA PRO A 70 -13.60 -16.16 0.14
C PRO A 70 -14.81 -15.85 1.02
N THR A 71 -14.94 -16.52 2.17
CA THR A 71 -16.10 -16.34 3.07
C THR A 71 -16.00 -15.05 3.88
N ARG A 72 -14.78 -14.62 4.26
CA ARG A 72 -14.57 -13.37 5.00
C ARG A 72 -14.61 -12.12 4.14
N MET A 73 -14.22 -12.21 2.87
CA MET A 73 -14.13 -11.03 2.00
C MET A 73 -15.45 -10.27 1.85
N GLY A 74 -16.59 -10.96 1.82
CA GLY A 74 -17.89 -10.29 1.74
C GLY A 74 -18.13 -9.31 2.89
N GLY A 75 -17.86 -9.75 4.13
CA GLY A 75 -17.98 -8.89 5.31
C GLY A 75 -16.96 -7.75 5.33
N ILE A 76 -15.72 -8.01 4.90
CA ILE A 76 -14.67 -6.99 4.82
C ILE A 76 -15.01 -5.90 3.80
N VAL A 77 -15.56 -6.27 2.64
CA VAL A 77 -16.00 -5.29 1.62
C VAL A 77 -17.13 -4.41 2.15
N GLU A 78 -18.11 -4.98 2.85
CA GLU A 78 -19.19 -4.17 3.45
C GLU A 78 -18.65 -3.26 4.56
N SER A 79 -17.83 -3.77 5.47
CA SER A 79 -17.15 -2.96 6.49
C SER A 79 -16.32 -1.83 5.88
N ALA A 80 -15.62 -2.09 4.78
CA ALA A 80 -14.84 -1.08 4.08
C ALA A 80 -15.74 0.03 3.51
N ARG A 81 -16.88 -0.33 2.92
CA ARG A 81 -17.88 0.64 2.40
C ARG A 81 -18.50 1.47 3.50
N GLU A 82 -18.86 0.86 4.63
CA GLU A 82 -19.48 1.53 5.78
C GLU A 82 -18.51 2.51 6.46
N ASN A 83 -17.22 2.17 6.46
CA ASN A 83 -16.17 2.99 7.08
C ASN A 83 -15.44 3.90 6.09
N ASP A 84 -15.90 4.03 4.85
CA ASP A 84 -15.27 4.82 3.78
C ASP A 84 -13.77 4.52 3.61
N ALA A 85 -13.40 3.24 3.66
CA ALA A 85 -12.02 2.81 3.49
C ALA A 85 -11.52 3.09 2.07
N ASP A 86 -10.36 3.73 1.94
CA ASP A 86 -9.64 3.82 0.67
C ASP A 86 -8.76 2.59 0.44
N PHE A 87 -8.18 2.06 1.53
CA PHE A 87 -7.21 0.99 1.50
C PHE A 87 -7.40 0.08 2.73
N VAL A 88 -7.34 -1.24 2.51
CA VAL A 88 -7.40 -2.24 3.59
C VAL A 88 -6.29 -3.26 3.41
N TYR A 89 -5.34 -3.34 4.34
CA TYR A 89 -4.38 -4.46 4.34
C TYR A 89 -5.10 -5.77 4.70
N LEU A 90 -4.95 -6.78 3.84
CA LEU A 90 -5.46 -8.14 4.06
C LEU A 90 -4.36 -9.05 4.64
N ALA A 91 -3.10 -8.72 4.36
CA ALA A 91 -1.90 -9.22 5.01
C ALA A 91 -0.95 -8.05 5.31
N TYR A 92 -0.23 -8.12 6.42
CA TYR A 92 0.69 -7.09 6.89
C TYR A 92 1.68 -7.65 7.92
N ARG A 93 2.88 -7.06 7.98
CA ARG A 93 3.86 -7.46 8.97
C ARG A 93 3.48 -6.92 10.36
N LEU A 94 3.48 -7.80 11.36
CA LEU A 94 3.31 -7.38 12.76
C LEU A 94 4.50 -6.52 13.21
N THR A 95 4.20 -5.45 13.94
CA THR A 95 5.20 -4.51 14.47
C THR A 95 5.11 -4.40 15.99
N GLU A 96 5.92 -3.54 16.62
CA GLU A 96 5.74 -3.17 18.03
C GLU A 96 4.48 -2.31 18.29
N LEU A 97 3.88 -1.75 17.25
CA LEU A 97 2.74 -0.82 17.35
C LEU A 97 1.38 -1.53 17.30
N GLU A 98 1.34 -2.87 17.34
CA GLU A 98 0.07 -3.62 17.25
C GLU A 98 -0.91 -3.26 18.37
N ASN A 99 -0.41 -2.85 19.55
CA ASN A 99 -1.24 -2.39 20.66
C ASN A 99 -1.86 -1.00 20.46
N GLU A 100 -1.43 -0.25 19.43
CA GLU A 100 -1.97 1.06 19.07
C GLU A 100 -3.13 0.96 18.08
N ARG A 101 -3.37 -0.22 17.50
CA ARG A 101 -4.52 -0.44 16.62
C ARG A 101 -5.81 -0.33 17.43
N VAL A 102 -6.74 0.46 16.91
CA VAL A 102 -8.07 0.63 17.48
C VAL A 102 -9.06 -0.15 16.64
N GLN A 103 -9.87 -0.97 17.29
CA GLN A 103 -10.98 -1.66 16.64
C GLN A 103 -11.96 -0.64 16.06
N VAL A 104 -12.26 -0.79 14.77
CA VAL A 104 -13.23 0.03 14.05
C VAL A 104 -14.58 -0.67 14.04
N ASP A 105 -14.59 -1.95 13.64
CA ASP A 105 -15.78 -2.80 13.69
C ASP A 105 -15.38 -4.29 13.86
N VAL A 106 -16.28 -5.21 13.49
CA VAL A 106 -16.04 -6.66 13.58
C VAL A 106 -14.92 -7.16 12.66
N ASN A 107 -14.70 -6.50 11.52
CA ASN A 107 -13.77 -6.91 10.46
C ASN A 107 -12.52 -6.02 10.37
N LEU A 108 -12.60 -4.75 10.80
CA LEU A 108 -11.56 -3.73 10.58
C LEU A 108 -11.00 -3.15 11.86
N GLN A 109 -9.74 -2.74 11.78
CA GLN A 109 -9.03 -1.94 12.78
C GLN A 109 -8.15 -0.88 12.08
N THR A 110 -7.71 0.13 12.82
CA THR A 110 -6.86 1.20 12.27
C THR A 110 -5.52 0.66 11.76
N CYS A 111 -4.98 1.32 10.73
CA CYS A 111 -3.60 1.10 10.31
C CYS A 111 -2.63 1.73 11.30
N VAL A 112 -1.58 0.98 11.64
CA VAL A 112 -0.32 1.51 12.17
C VAL A 112 0.76 1.34 11.09
N PRO A 113 1.91 2.03 11.20
CA PRO A 113 3.07 1.73 10.38
C PRO A 113 3.32 0.23 10.22
N THR A 114 3.37 -0.24 8.98
CA THR A 114 3.64 -1.64 8.64
C THR A 114 4.30 -1.70 7.28
N TRP A 115 4.98 -2.81 7.03
CA TRP A 115 5.58 -3.14 5.74
C TRP A 115 4.84 -4.35 5.16
N TRP A 116 5.24 -4.73 3.93
CA TRP A 116 4.77 -5.90 3.19
C TRP A 116 3.46 -5.65 2.43
N THR A 117 3.56 -5.57 1.10
CA THR A 117 2.46 -5.26 0.18
C THR A 117 1.78 -6.49 -0.43
N LEU A 118 1.96 -7.65 0.21
CA LEU A 118 1.53 -8.98 -0.25
C LEU A 118 0.06 -9.05 -0.67
N ALA A 119 -0.85 -8.51 0.16
CA ALA A 119 -2.29 -8.56 -0.09
C ALA A 119 -3.03 -7.35 0.50
N TYR A 120 -3.79 -6.67 -0.34
CA TYR A 120 -4.64 -5.55 0.09
C TYR A 120 -5.90 -5.39 -0.77
N MET A 121 -6.85 -4.64 -0.23
CA MET A 121 -8.02 -4.16 -0.94
C MET A 121 -7.89 -2.64 -1.12
N ILE A 122 -8.29 -2.13 -2.29
CA ILE A 122 -8.20 -0.71 -2.62
C ILE A 122 -9.48 -0.24 -3.32
N SER A 123 -9.98 0.94 -2.95
CA SER A 123 -11.14 1.54 -3.60
C SER A 123 -10.80 2.07 -5.00
N GLY A 124 -11.80 2.18 -5.88
CA GLY A 124 -11.62 2.79 -7.20
C GLY A 124 -11.13 4.24 -7.10
N SER A 125 -11.64 5.01 -6.12
CA SER A 125 -11.17 6.37 -5.83
C SER A 125 -9.69 6.42 -5.43
N ALA A 126 -9.25 5.53 -4.54
CA ALA A 126 -7.86 5.47 -4.10
C ALA A 126 -6.91 5.04 -5.22
N ALA A 127 -7.28 4.00 -5.98
CA ALA A 127 -6.52 3.54 -7.14
C ALA A 127 -6.37 4.66 -8.19
N SER A 128 -7.45 5.40 -8.47
CA SER A 128 -7.42 6.55 -9.40
C SER A 128 -6.48 7.66 -8.93
N ARG A 129 -6.46 7.95 -7.62
CA ARG A 129 -5.55 8.95 -7.03
C ARG A 129 -4.10 8.49 -7.13
N LEU A 130 -3.79 7.26 -6.74
CA LEU A 130 -2.44 6.69 -6.82
C LEU A 130 -1.94 6.58 -8.28
N ALA A 131 -2.81 6.18 -9.20
CA ALA A 131 -2.50 6.12 -10.63
C ALA A 131 -2.16 7.52 -11.20
N SER A 132 -2.94 8.52 -10.81
CA SER A 132 -2.74 9.92 -11.26
C SER A 132 -1.46 10.53 -10.67
N SER A 133 -1.12 10.21 -9.42
CA SER A 133 0.11 10.68 -8.78
C SER A 133 1.34 9.83 -9.08
N SER A 134 1.19 8.68 -9.74
CA SER A 134 2.25 7.69 -9.92
C SER A 134 3.48 8.28 -10.63
N GLY A 135 3.29 9.28 -11.50
CA GLY A 135 4.39 9.96 -12.17
C GLY A 135 5.38 10.64 -11.22
N ALA A 136 4.92 11.15 -10.07
CA ALA A 136 5.80 11.70 -9.04
C ALA A 136 6.63 10.59 -8.36
N TYR A 137 5.96 9.49 -8.00
CA TYR A 137 6.62 8.30 -7.45
C TYR A 137 7.68 7.72 -8.40
N LEU A 138 7.37 7.57 -9.70
CA LEU A 138 8.31 7.03 -10.67
C LEU A 138 9.56 7.91 -10.85
N ARG A 139 9.47 9.22 -10.63
CA ARG A 139 10.61 10.16 -10.76
C ARG A 139 11.47 10.29 -9.49
N SER A 140 11.04 9.71 -8.38
CA SER A 140 11.78 9.66 -7.11
C SER A 140 11.40 8.39 -6.37
N MET A 141 11.69 7.24 -6.99
CA MET A 141 11.20 5.94 -6.58
C MET A 141 11.95 5.44 -5.35
N ILE A 142 11.18 4.95 -4.38
CA ILE A 142 11.59 4.17 -3.22
C ILE A 142 10.83 2.83 -3.25
N PRO A 143 11.19 1.81 -2.46
CA PRO A 143 10.40 0.57 -2.38
C PRO A 143 8.94 0.86 -2.05
N ILE A 144 8.05 0.08 -2.66
CA ILE A 144 6.60 0.31 -2.54
C ILE A 144 6.13 0.19 -1.08
N ASP A 145 6.77 -0.70 -0.33
CA ASP A 145 6.60 -0.99 1.10
C ASP A 145 6.90 0.22 1.98
N GLU A 146 7.73 1.15 1.51
CA GLU A 146 8.00 2.42 2.19
C GLU A 146 7.09 3.53 1.66
N TYR A 147 6.81 3.53 0.36
CA TYR A 147 5.96 4.53 -0.27
C TYR A 147 4.52 4.48 0.24
N LEU A 148 3.92 3.29 0.31
CA LEU A 148 2.50 3.13 0.69
C LEU A 148 2.23 3.68 2.09
N PRO A 149 2.97 3.29 3.13
CA PRO A 149 2.77 3.86 4.46
C PRO A 149 2.88 5.40 4.52
N LEU A 150 3.72 6.03 3.68
CA LEU A 150 3.81 7.50 3.59
C LEU A 150 2.52 8.13 3.04
N VAL A 151 1.93 7.55 1.99
CA VAL A 151 0.69 8.07 1.38
C VAL A 151 -0.59 7.67 2.13
N LEU A 152 -0.56 6.54 2.84
CA LEU A 152 -1.59 6.10 3.78
C LEU A 152 -1.57 6.93 5.07
N GLY A 153 -0.54 7.76 5.26
CA GLY A 153 -0.41 8.66 6.41
C GLY A 153 -0.13 7.96 7.74
N THR A 154 0.28 6.69 7.72
CA THR A 154 0.56 5.91 8.93
C THR A 154 1.85 6.39 9.62
N TRP A 155 2.78 6.99 8.88
CA TRP A 155 4.02 7.62 9.37
C TRP A 155 3.88 9.13 9.67
N THR A 156 2.68 9.66 9.97
CA THR A 156 2.55 11.12 10.16
C THR A 156 2.95 11.62 11.55
N SER A 157 3.05 10.73 12.55
CA SER A 157 3.64 11.01 13.88
C SER A 157 5.04 10.41 14.07
N HIS A 158 5.46 9.53 13.15
CA HIS A 158 6.76 8.86 13.16
C HIS A 158 7.42 9.12 11.82
N VAL A 159 8.55 9.81 11.83
CA VAL A 159 9.42 9.87 10.65
C VAL A 159 9.70 8.43 10.22
N ASP A 160 9.65 8.10 8.92
CA ASP A 160 10.04 6.75 8.51
C ASP A 160 11.48 6.48 8.95
N ASP A 161 11.90 5.22 8.94
CA ASP A 161 13.23 4.83 9.42
C ASP A 161 14.38 5.61 8.74
N SER A 162 14.12 6.18 7.56
CA SER A 162 15.07 6.93 6.75
C SER A 162 15.04 8.45 6.96
N GLY A 163 14.22 8.96 7.87
CA GLY A 163 14.14 10.40 8.14
C GLY A 163 13.14 11.16 7.25
N ARG A 164 12.34 10.47 6.42
CA ARG A 164 11.39 11.12 5.51
C ARG A 164 10.01 11.31 6.14
N SER A 165 9.40 12.41 5.74
CA SER A 165 8.07 12.82 6.17
C SER A 165 7.06 12.63 5.03
N GLY A 166 5.89 12.10 5.36
CA GLY A 166 4.74 12.02 4.45
C GLY A 166 4.18 13.38 4.02
N ALA A 167 4.74 14.50 4.51
CA ALA A 167 4.32 15.85 4.13
C ALA A 167 4.39 16.11 2.61
N GLN A 168 5.31 15.47 1.90
CA GLN A 168 5.39 15.55 0.43
C GLN A 168 4.22 14.86 -0.30
N TYR A 169 3.45 14.04 0.41
CA TYR A 169 2.29 13.31 -0.09
C TYR A 169 1.00 13.70 0.64
N SER A 170 0.96 14.88 1.27
CA SER A 170 -0.19 15.36 2.04
C SER A 170 -1.50 15.37 1.25
N ASP A 171 -1.43 15.67 -0.05
CA ASP A 171 -2.59 15.68 -0.97
C ASP A 171 -3.11 14.27 -1.31
N LEU A 172 -2.31 13.23 -1.04
CA LEU A 172 -2.62 11.83 -1.33
C LEU A 172 -3.14 11.04 -0.13
N ARG A 173 -3.36 11.67 1.03
CA ARG A 173 -3.84 10.97 2.23
C ARG A 173 -5.04 10.06 1.92
N LEU A 174 -4.83 8.77 2.09
CA LEU A 174 -5.82 7.71 1.91
C LEU A 174 -6.27 7.18 3.28
N LYS A 175 -7.56 6.92 3.46
CA LYS A 175 -8.09 6.33 4.68
C LYS A 175 -7.79 4.83 4.74
N CYS A 176 -6.86 4.46 5.61
CA CYS A 176 -6.30 3.11 5.74
C CYS A 176 -6.90 2.33 6.92
N PHE A 177 -7.24 1.07 6.68
CA PHE A 177 -7.53 0.06 7.70
C PHE A 177 -6.74 -1.23 7.47
N THR A 178 -6.78 -2.13 8.45
CA THR A 178 -6.34 -3.52 8.28
C THR A 178 -7.45 -4.46 8.71
N VAL A 179 -7.43 -5.69 8.20
CA VAL A 179 -8.30 -6.74 8.73
C VAL A 179 -8.02 -6.96 10.23
N ARG A 180 -9.07 -7.30 10.97
CA ARG A 180 -9.01 -7.67 12.39
C ARG A 180 -8.98 -9.19 12.52
N GLY A 181 -8.29 -9.69 13.55
CA GLY A 181 -8.15 -11.11 13.80
C GLY A 181 -7.07 -11.74 12.91
N GLU A 182 -7.29 -12.98 12.47
CA GLU A 182 -6.35 -13.66 11.57
C GLU A 182 -6.22 -12.92 10.24
N GLN A 183 -5.00 -12.80 9.75
CA GLN A 183 -4.73 -12.23 8.43
C GLN A 183 -5.20 -13.19 7.34
N LEU A 184 -5.50 -12.66 6.16
CA LEU A 184 -6.10 -13.42 5.07
C LEU A 184 -5.07 -13.96 4.06
N ALA A 185 -3.82 -13.53 4.14
CA ALA A 185 -2.72 -14.09 3.36
C ALA A 185 -1.41 -14.11 4.14
N THR A 186 -0.48 -14.97 3.75
CA THR A 186 0.88 -15.09 4.27
C THR A 186 1.90 -15.36 3.18
#